data_AF-A0A968WLP0-F1
#
_entry.id   AF-A0A968WLP0-F1
#
_cell.length_a   1.000
_cell.length_b   1.000
_cell.length_c   1.000
_cell.angle_alpha   90.00
_cell.angle_beta   90.00
_cell.angle_gamma   90.00
#
_symmetry.space_group_name_H-M   'P 1'
#
loop_
_entity.id
_entity.type
_entity.pdbx_description
1 polymer ?
#
loop_
_entity_poly.entity_id
_entity_poly.type
_entity_poly.pdbx_seq_one_letter_code
_entity_poly.pdbx_strand_id
1 'polypeptide(L)' 'MSESNSGNGFLWEISNNLAEIVARAGNAVVSVNGRSRLAASGVHWHSGIIVTTDQALKRGREHYYYRGRW' A
#
# COMPACT_ATOMS: atom_id res chain seq x y z
N MET A 1 42.21 10.22 -18.92
CA MET A 1 40.74 10.07 -18.98
C MET A 1 40.29 9.17 -17.83
N SER A 2 39.57 9.68 -16.85
CA SER A 2 38.99 8.88 -15.75
C SER A 2 37.63 9.50 -15.38
N GLU A 3 36.58 9.05 -16.06
CA GLU A 3 35.23 9.63 -15.91
C GLU A 3 34.14 8.55 -15.75
N SER A 4 34.48 7.34 -15.28
CA SER A 4 33.54 6.20 -15.23
C SER A 4 33.19 5.68 -13.83
N ASN A 5 33.57 6.36 -12.73
CA ASN A 5 33.28 5.87 -11.37
C ASN A 5 32.18 6.64 -10.62
N SER A 6 31.83 7.84 -11.07
CA SER A 6 30.87 8.71 -10.37
C SER A 6 29.42 8.21 -10.47
N GLY A 7 29.03 7.64 -11.62
CA GLY A 7 27.66 7.15 -11.84
C GLY A 7 27.32 5.89 -11.04
N ASN A 8 28.28 4.98 -10.85
CA ASN A 8 28.08 3.75 -10.09
C ASN A 8 27.98 4.03 -8.58
N GLY A 9 28.80 4.96 -8.07
CA GLY A 9 28.73 5.39 -6.66
C GLY A 9 27.38 6.03 -6.33
N PHE A 10 26.85 6.86 -7.23
CA PHE A 10 25.55 7.51 -7.04
C PHE A 10 24.37 6.53 -7.05
N LEU A 11 24.32 5.60 -8.01
CA LEU A 11 23.26 4.58 -8.07
C LEU A 11 23.32 3.64 -6.85
N TRP A 12 24.52 3.30 -6.38
CA TRP A 12 24.73 2.53 -5.17
C TRP A 12 24.18 3.25 -3.93
N GLU A 13 24.49 4.53 -3.78
CA GLU A 13 24.01 5.34 -2.66
C GLU A 13 22.48 5.47 -2.66
N ILE A 14 21.88 5.78 -3.81
CA ILE A 14 20.41 5.82 -3.96
C ILE A 14 19.79 4.47 -3.63
N SER A 15 20.35 3.38 -4.14
CA SER A 15 19.84 2.04 -3.92
C SER A 15 19.80 1.71 -2.42
N ASN A 16 20.88 2.00 -1.69
CA ASN A 16 20.95 1.74 -0.24
C ASN A 16 20.00 2.64 0.55
N ASN A 17 19.91 3.93 0.20
CA ASN A 17 18.99 4.85 0.86
C ASN A 17 17.53 4.41 0.66
N LEU A 18 17.17 4.01 -0.56
CA LEU A 18 15.84 3.49 -0.86
C LEU A 18 15.55 2.20 -0.06
N ALA A 19 16.51 1.27 0.01
CA ALA A 19 16.36 0.04 0.78
C ALA A 19 16.09 0.32 2.26
N GLU A 20 16.78 1.30 2.84
CA GLU A 20 16.57 1.72 4.23
C GLU A 20 15.17 2.33 4.44
N ILE A 21 14.72 3.21 3.53
CA ILE A 21 13.37 3.79 3.60
C ILE A 21 12.31 2.69 3.48
N VAL A 22 12.47 1.74 2.55
CA VAL A 22 11.54 0.62 2.37
C VAL A 22 11.51 -0.27 3.60
N ALA A 23 12.66 -0.56 4.23
CA ALA A 23 12.71 -1.35 5.46
C ALA A 23 11.93 -0.70 6.61
N ARG A 24 11.97 0.63 6.71
CA ARG A 24 11.21 1.39 7.71
C ARG A 24 9.72 1.43 7.38
N ALA A 25 9.37 1.79 6.14
CA ALA A 25 7.99 1.96 5.68
C ALA A 25 7.23 0.64 5.57
N GLY A 26 7.92 -0.46 5.24
CA GLY A 26 7.33 -1.78 5.06
C GLY A 26 6.59 -2.31 6.29
N ASN A 27 6.98 -1.88 7.49
CA ASN A 27 6.31 -2.27 8.74
C ASN A 27 4.86 -1.75 8.84
N ALA A 28 4.52 -0.69 8.10
CA ALA A 28 3.16 -0.15 8.06
C ALA A 28 2.32 -0.76 6.93
N VAL A 29 2.94 -1.52 6.01
CA VAL A 29 2.25 -2.11 4.85
C VAL A 29 1.68 -3.47 5.24
N VAL A 30 0.39 -3.66 4.99
CA VAL A 30 -0.32 -4.91 5.31
C VAL A 30 -0.96 -5.51 4.06
N SER A 31 -1.20 -6.82 4.08
CA SER A 31 -2.08 -7.46 3.11
C SER A 31 -3.54 -7.23 3.49
N VAL A 32 -4.35 -6.85 2.51
CA VAL A 32 -5.79 -6.63 2.66
C VAL A 32 -6.55 -7.70 1.90
N ASN A 33 -7.19 -8.59 2.65
CA ASN A 33 -7.96 -9.72 2.11
C ASN A 33 -9.46 -9.36 2.00
N GLY A 34 -9.77 -8.35 1.19
CA GLY A 34 -11.11 -7.76 1.07
C GLY A 34 -12.13 -8.54 0.24
N ARG A 35 -11.74 -9.70 -0.33
CA ARG A 35 -12.54 -10.59 -1.23
C ARG A 35 -12.45 -10.28 -2.74
N SER A 36 -11.50 -9.45 -3.16
CA SER A 36 -11.00 -9.48 -4.55
C SER A 36 -10.26 -10.81 -4.81
N ARG A 37 -10.21 -11.27 -6.08
CA ARG A 37 -9.51 -12.52 -6.45
C ARG A 37 -8.01 -12.48 -6.11
N LEU A 38 -7.46 -11.28 -6.00
CA LEU A 38 -6.07 -11.02 -5.61
C LEU A 38 -6.07 -10.21 -4.32
N ALA A 39 -5.19 -10.56 -3.39
CA ALA A 39 -4.95 -9.74 -2.21
C ALA A 39 -4.42 -8.36 -2.65
N ALA A 40 -4.94 -7.31 -2.01
CA ALA A 40 -4.46 -5.95 -2.20
C ALA A 40 -3.49 -5.59 -1.06
N SER A 41 -2.87 -4.42 -1.17
CA SER A 41 -2.12 -3.80 -0.07
C SER A 41 -2.94 -2.73 0.64
N GLY A 42 -2.54 -2.44 1.87
CA GLY A 42 -3.02 -1.31 2.64
C GLY A 42 -1.93 -0.76 3.54
N VAL A 43 -2.15 0.41 4.10
CA VAL A 43 -1.25 1.07 5.05
C VAL A 43 -1.95 1.21 6.40
N HIS A 44 -1.29 0.79 7.47
CA HIS A 44 -1.72 1.05 8.84
C HIS A 44 -1.55 2.54 9.16
N TRP A 45 -2.67 3.25 9.25
CA TRP A 45 -2.71 4.70 9.46
C TRP A 45 -2.84 5.06 10.93
N HIS A 46 -3.67 4.30 11.64
CA HIS A 46 -3.92 4.48 13.07
C HIS A 46 -4.32 3.14 13.69
N SER A 47 -4.30 3.03 15.02
CA SER A 47 -4.75 1.83 15.71
C SER A 47 -6.13 1.39 15.22
N GLY A 48 -6.20 0.21 14.61
CA GLY A 48 -7.42 -0.37 14.06
C GLY A 48 -7.88 0.22 12.72
N ILE A 49 -7.12 1.14 12.10
CA ILE A 49 -7.47 1.79 10.83
C ILE A 49 -6.41 1.44 9.76
N ILE A 50 -6.86 0.74 8.72
CA ILE A 50 -6.10 0.48 7.49
C ILE A 50 -6.68 1.33 6.36
N VAL A 51 -5.82 2.04 5.64
CA VAL A 51 -6.17 2.73 4.39
C VAL A 51 -5.84 1.81 3.22
N THR A 52 -6.81 1.57 2.34
CA THR A 52 -6.63 0.82 1.09
C THR A 52 -7.47 1.46 -0.01
N THR A 53 -7.28 1.02 -1.23
CA THR A 53 -8.10 1.46 -2.36
C THR A 53 -9.51 0.88 -2.25
N ASP A 54 -10.55 1.65 -2.58
CA ASP A 54 -11.95 1.17 -2.55
C ASP A 54 -12.15 -0.14 -3.32
N GLN A 55 -11.55 -0.26 -4.51
CA GLN A 55 -11.58 -1.46 -5.35
C GLN A 55 -11.02 -2.74 -4.69
N ALA A 56 -10.21 -2.60 -3.63
CA ALA A 56 -9.67 -3.74 -2.87
C ALA A 56 -10.73 -4.40 -1.97
N LEU A 57 -11.78 -3.65 -1.64
CA LEU A 57 -12.86 -4.11 -0.78
C LEU A 57 -14.00 -4.67 -1.61
N LYS A 58 -14.66 -5.70 -1.08
CA LYS A 58 -15.94 -6.12 -1.64
C LYS A 58 -16.93 -4.97 -1.50
N ARG A 59 -17.56 -4.59 -2.61
CA ARG A 59 -18.73 -3.70 -2.59
C ARG A 59 -19.76 -4.26 -1.63
N GLY A 60 -19.95 -3.57 -0.50
CA GLY A 60 -21.02 -3.85 0.43
C GLY A 60 -22.33 -3.74 -0.33
N ARG A 61 -23.25 -4.69 -0.11
CA ARG A 61 -24.62 -4.49 -0.58
C ARG A 61 -25.16 -3.33 0.26
N GLU A 62 -25.37 -2.18 -0.37
CA GLU A 62 -26.20 -1.14 0.21
C GLU A 62 -27.63 -1.69 0.30
N HIS A 63 -27.99 -2.23 1.47
CA HIS A 63 -29.37 -2.57 1.75
C HIS A 63 -30.10 -1.27 2.11
N TYR A 64 -30.52 -0.52 1.09
CA TYR A 64 -31.53 0.53 1.27
C TYR A 64 -32.84 -0.16 1.65
N TYR A 65 -33.10 -0.26 2.95
CA TYR A 65 -34.44 -0.53 3.43
C TYR A 65 -35.29 0.72 3.24
N TYR A 66 -35.98 0.84 2.10
CA TYR A 66 -37.24 1.57 2.07
C TYR A 66 -38.33 0.63 2.59
N ARG A 67 -38.53 0.64 3.91
CA ARG A 67 -39.69 0.03 4.53
C ARG A 67 -40.77 1.12 4.67
N GLY A 68 -41.49 1.37 3.60
CA GLY A 68 -42.72 2.16 3.60
C GLY A 68 -43.83 1.31 2.99
N ARG A 69 -44.52 0.54 3.84
CA ARG A 69 -45.77 -0.13 3.49
C ARG A 69 -46.87 0.49 4.35
N TRP A 70 -47.59 1.44 3.78
CA TRP A 70 -48.97 1.81 4.07
C TRP A 70 -49.58 2.29 2.75
#